data_AF-A0A830CSZ0-F1
#
_entry.id   AF-A0A830CSZ0-F1
#
_cell.length_a   1.000
_cell.length_b   1.000
_cell.length_c   1.000
_cell.angle_alpha   90.00
_cell.angle_beta   90.00
_cell.angle_gamma   90.00
#
_symmetry.space_group_name_H-M   'P 1'
#
loop_
_entity.id
_entity.type
_entity.pdbx_description
1 polymer ?
#
loop_
_entity_poly.entity_id
_entity_poly.type
_entity_poly.pdbx_seq_one_letter_code
_entity_poly.pdbx_strand_id
1 'polypeptide(L)'
;MEKQIRNRASQLIEGFCSFLRKCIYSIVSIGPIPKHIAFIMDGNRRYAKRHNLEEGSGHRAGFSALMKMLKYCYELNVKYVTIYAFSINNFKRRPEEVQSTMNLIQEKIEGLIEEESIVNRYGVKVNFIGDLNRIRQVGSRTGYDRYLAQLAGRALDMHCVHVDE
;
A
#
# COMPACT_ATOMS: atom_id res chain seq x y z
N MET A 1 -3.64 -14.42 -33.41
CA MET A 1 -2.16 -14.52 -33.57
C MET A 1 -1.44 -13.32 -32.94
N GLU A 2 -1.78 -12.08 -33.30
CA GLU A 2 -1.11 -10.87 -32.75
C GLU A 2 -1.22 -10.67 -31.23
N LYS A 3 -2.39 -10.92 -30.62
CA LYS A 3 -2.56 -10.87 -29.14
C LYS A 3 -1.66 -11.86 -28.42
N GLN A 4 -1.40 -13.02 -29.02
CA GLN A 4 -0.61 -14.11 -28.43
C GLN A 4 0.89 -13.80 -28.52
N ILE A 5 1.34 -13.22 -29.64
CA ILE A 5 2.71 -12.73 -29.84
C ILE A 5 3.00 -11.56 -28.89
N ARG A 6 2.05 -10.61 -28.77
CA ARG A 6 2.15 -9.47 -27.85
C ARG A 6 2.26 -9.93 -26.39
N ASN A 7 1.46 -10.92 -25.98
CA ASN A 7 1.53 -11.49 -24.64
C ASN A 7 2.87 -12.20 -24.36
N ARG A 8 3.41 -12.95 -25.32
CA ARG A 8 4.75 -13.58 -25.18
C ARG A 8 5.86 -12.54 -25.09
N ALA A 9 5.82 -11.51 -25.92
CA ALA A 9 6.79 -10.43 -25.87
C ALA A 9 6.74 -9.70 -24.51
N SER A 10 5.55 -9.40 -24.00
CA SER A 10 5.39 -8.80 -22.67
C SER A 10 5.93 -9.69 -21.55
N GLN A 11 5.67 -11.01 -21.60
CA GLN A 11 6.20 -11.95 -20.61
C GLN A 11 7.73 -12.04 -20.62
N LEU A 12 8.34 -12.01 -21.81
CA LEU A 12 9.80 -12.02 -21.94
C LEU A 12 10.41 -10.72 -21.41
N ILE A 13 9.81 -9.57 -21.72
CA ILE A 13 10.25 -8.25 -21.21
C ILE A 13 10.10 -8.20 -19.68
N GLU A 14 8.97 -8.65 -19.13
CA GLU A 14 8.77 -8.74 -17.69
C GLU A 14 9.79 -9.65 -17.01
N GLY A 15 10.09 -10.80 -17.62
CA GLY A 15 11.11 -11.74 -17.15
C GLY A 15 12.50 -11.09 -17.11
N PHE A 16 12.88 -10.40 -18.19
CA PHE A 16 14.15 -9.69 -18.29
C PHE A 16 14.26 -8.53 -17.29
N CYS A 17 13.23 -7.70 -17.17
CA CYS A 17 13.16 -6.63 -16.17
C CYS A 17 13.24 -7.17 -14.74
N SER A 18 12.62 -8.33 -14.47
CA SER A 18 12.71 -9.00 -13.17
C SER A 18 14.12 -9.51 -12.89
N PHE A 19 14.80 -10.06 -13.90
CA PHE A 19 16.20 -10.48 -13.79
C PHE A 19 17.13 -9.31 -13.50
N LEU A 20 17.06 -8.23 -14.30
CA LEU A 20 17.85 -7.02 -14.07
C LEU A 20 17.62 -6.45 -12.67
N ARG A 21 16.36 -6.43 -12.21
CA ARG A 21 16.02 -5.98 -10.85
C ARG A 21 16.72 -6.83 -9.79
N LYS A 22 16.72 -8.15 -9.92
CA LYS A 22 17.44 -9.05 -8.99
C LYS A 22 18.94 -8.80 -9.00
N CYS A 23 19.55 -8.55 -10.16
CA CYS A 23 20.97 -8.19 -10.25
C CYS A 23 21.27 -6.89 -9.48
N ILE A 24 20.45 -5.85 -9.70
CA ILE A 24 20.59 -4.57 -8.97
C ILE A 24 20.45 -4.79 -7.47
N TYR A 25 19.46 -5.57 -7.04
CA TYR A 25 19.26 -5.87 -5.62
C TYR A 25 20.44 -6.61 -5.01
N SER A 26 21.04 -7.57 -5.74
CA SER A 26 22.24 -8.28 -5.30
C SER A 26 23.44 -7.35 -5.13
N ILE A 27 23.56 -6.30 -5.97
CA ILE A 27 24.64 -5.31 -5.86
C ILE A 27 24.37 -4.37 -4.67
N VAL A 28 23.14 -3.85 -4.56
CA VAL A 28 22.75 -2.92 -3.48
C VAL A 28 22.83 -3.61 -2.11
N SER A 29 22.52 -4.90 -2.04
CA SER A 29 22.58 -5.70 -0.81
C SER A 29 24.00 -6.07 -0.36
N ILE A 30 25.03 -5.71 -1.13
CA ILE A 30 26.42 -5.77 -0.64
C ILE A 30 26.61 -4.74 0.48
N GLY A 31 25.93 -3.60 0.38
CA GLY A 31 25.89 -2.57 1.41
C GLY A 31 24.85 -2.84 2.50
N PRO A 32 24.83 -2.02 3.55
CA PRO A 32 23.84 -2.13 4.61
C PRO A 32 22.44 -1.83 4.07
N ILE A 33 21.53 -2.80 4.23
CA ILE A 33 20.10 -2.60 3.92
C ILE A 33 19.40 -2.00 5.14
N PRO A 34 18.62 -0.91 4.98
CA PRO A 34 17.82 -0.36 6.06
C PRO A 34 16.79 -1.37 6.53
N LYS A 35 16.71 -1.58 7.84
CA LYS A 35 15.70 -2.47 8.44
C LYS A 35 14.31 -1.86 8.44
N HIS A 36 14.22 -0.53 8.45
CA HIS A 36 12.96 0.22 8.54
C HIS A 36 12.97 1.40 7.58
N ILE A 37 11.91 1.56 6.78
CA ILE A 37 11.71 2.71 5.90
C ILE A 37 10.33 3.31 6.16
N ALA A 38 10.24 4.64 6.22
CA ALA A 38 8.98 5.36 6.32
C ALA A 38 8.65 6.11 5.01
N PHE A 39 7.39 6.06 4.58
CA PHE A 39 6.90 6.70 3.38
C PHE A 39 5.74 7.65 3.69
N ILE A 40 5.82 8.87 3.12
CA ILE A 40 4.72 9.82 3.09
C ILE A 40 4.20 9.85 1.65
N MET A 41 3.02 9.27 1.42
CA MET A 41 2.43 9.18 0.09
C MET A 41 1.68 10.45 -0.27
N ASP A 42 2.41 11.50 -0.62
CA ASP A 42 1.83 12.76 -1.10
C ASP A 42 1.73 12.80 -2.64
N GLY A 43 0.87 13.68 -3.14
CA GLY A 43 0.80 14.02 -4.56
C GLY A 43 -0.32 13.32 -5.32
N ASN A 44 -1.14 12.49 -4.68
CA ASN A 44 -2.25 11.77 -5.34
C ASN A 44 -3.20 12.73 -6.09
N ARG A 45 -3.55 13.87 -5.48
CA ARG A 45 -4.38 14.92 -6.10
C ARG A 45 -3.70 15.57 -7.31
N ARG A 46 -2.40 15.89 -7.19
CA ARG A 46 -1.60 16.49 -8.28
C ARG A 46 -1.39 15.51 -9.44
N TYR A 47 -1.24 14.23 -9.13
CA TYR A 47 -1.14 13.16 -10.12
C TYR A 47 -2.45 13.01 -10.90
N ALA A 48 -3.59 12.96 -10.21
CA ALA A 48 -4.91 12.90 -10.85
C ALA A 48 -5.14 14.08 -11.79
N LYS A 49 -4.88 15.30 -11.32
CA LYS A 49 -5.02 16.53 -12.14
C LYS A 49 -4.12 16.51 -13.38
N ARG A 50 -2.87 16.05 -13.25
CA ARG A 50 -1.94 15.98 -14.38
C ARG A 50 -2.31 14.94 -15.44
N HIS A 51 -3.06 13.91 -15.05
CA HIS A 51 -3.47 12.83 -15.95
C HIS A 51 -4.96 12.90 -16.31
N ASN A 52 -5.63 14.01 -16.03
CA ASN A 52 -7.08 14.20 -16.26
C ASN A 52 -7.93 13.04 -15.72
N LEU A 53 -7.56 12.50 -14.55
CA LEU A 53 -8.27 11.40 -13.93
C LEU A 53 -9.42 11.93 -13.06
N GLU A 54 -10.52 11.18 -13.04
CA GLU A 54 -11.64 11.45 -12.14
C GLU A 54 -11.23 11.46 -10.67
N GLU A 55 -11.98 12.19 -9.85
CA GLU A 55 -11.80 12.25 -8.41
C GLU A 55 -11.85 10.83 -7.79
N GLY A 56 -10.90 10.49 -6.91
CA GLY A 56 -10.71 9.13 -6.41
C GLY A 56 -9.74 8.24 -7.22
N SER A 57 -9.59 8.45 -8.53
CA SER A 57 -8.64 7.68 -9.35
C SER A 57 -7.18 7.90 -8.97
N GLY A 58 -6.84 9.10 -8.48
CA GLY A 58 -5.51 9.39 -7.94
C GLY A 58 -5.16 8.55 -6.71
N HIS A 59 -6.15 8.23 -5.88
CA HIS A 59 -5.96 7.38 -4.71
C HIS A 59 -5.75 5.91 -5.09
N ARG A 60 -6.44 5.43 -6.14
CA ARG A 60 -6.17 4.09 -6.71
C ARG A 60 -4.75 3.98 -7.27
N ALA A 61 -4.29 5.01 -7.99
CA ALA A 61 -2.91 5.06 -8.49
C ALA A 61 -1.89 5.06 -7.34
N GLY A 62 -2.12 5.85 -6.29
CA GLY A 62 -1.30 5.86 -5.08
C GLY A 62 -1.24 4.50 -4.38
N PHE A 63 -2.38 3.81 -4.28
CA PHE A 63 -2.43 2.45 -3.73
C PHE A 63 -1.64 1.44 -4.57
N SER A 64 -1.77 1.48 -5.89
CA SER A 64 -0.97 0.62 -6.78
C SER A 64 0.55 0.87 -6.61
N ALA A 65 0.94 2.14 -6.48
CA ALA A 65 2.32 2.51 -6.20
C ALA A 65 2.80 1.94 -4.85
N LEU A 66 1.97 2.04 -3.82
CA LEU A 66 2.25 1.47 -2.50
C LEU A 66 2.51 -0.03 -2.57
N MET A 67 1.65 -0.78 -3.24
CA MET A 67 1.79 -2.23 -3.37
C MET A 67 3.11 -2.60 -4.09
N LYS A 68 3.51 -1.85 -5.11
CA LYS A 68 4.81 -2.03 -5.78
C LYS A 68 5.97 -1.74 -4.83
N MET A 69 5.90 -0.67 -4.04
CA MET A 69 6.95 -0.33 -3.08
C MET A 69 7.11 -1.36 -1.97
N LEU A 70 5.99 -1.87 -1.42
CA LEU A 70 6.00 -2.95 -0.44
C LEU A 70 6.65 -4.21 -1.01
N LYS A 71 6.35 -4.55 -2.27
CA LYS A 71 7.02 -5.65 -2.97
C LYS A 71 8.52 -5.46 -3.04
N TYR A 72 8.98 -4.25 -3.38
CA TYR A 72 10.42 -3.95 -3.45
C TYR A 72 11.09 -4.02 -2.08
N CYS A 73 10.44 -3.48 -1.04
CA CYS A 73 10.93 -3.58 0.34
C CYS A 73 11.08 -5.04 0.77
N TYR A 74 10.08 -5.87 0.45
CA TYR A 74 10.14 -7.31 0.71
C TYR A 74 11.27 -8.00 -0.06
N GLU A 75 11.38 -7.76 -1.38
CA GLU A 75 12.44 -8.35 -2.22
C GLU A 75 13.85 -7.92 -1.77
N LEU A 76 14.00 -6.74 -1.16
CA LEU A 76 15.24 -6.22 -0.58
C LEU A 76 15.48 -6.65 0.88
N ASN A 77 14.57 -7.42 1.49
CA ASN A 77 14.65 -7.86 2.89
C ASN A 77 14.62 -6.71 3.91
N VAL A 78 13.89 -5.63 3.61
CA VAL A 78 13.50 -4.60 4.57
C VAL A 78 12.45 -5.21 5.50
N LYS A 79 12.62 -5.08 6.82
CA LYS A 79 11.75 -5.77 7.81
C LYS A 79 10.52 -4.96 8.21
N TYR A 80 10.67 -3.63 8.24
CA TYR A 80 9.65 -2.72 8.72
C TYR A 80 9.36 -1.65 7.68
N VAL A 81 8.09 -1.37 7.43
CA VAL A 81 7.70 -0.27 6.55
C VAL A 81 6.63 0.56 7.24
N THR A 82 6.90 1.84 7.47
CA THR A 82 5.89 2.78 7.97
C THR A 82 5.30 3.56 6.81
N ILE A 83 3.97 3.66 6.76
CA ILE A 83 3.28 4.46 5.75
C ILE A 83 2.39 5.47 6.45
N TYR A 84 2.58 6.74 6.09
CA TYR A 84 1.67 7.79 6.48
C TYR A 84 0.44 7.76 5.56
N ALA A 85 -0.62 7.13 6.05
CA ALA A 85 -1.83 6.95 5.27
C ALA A 85 -2.76 8.18 5.37
N PHE A 86 -2.81 8.83 6.53
CA PHE A 86 -3.78 9.89 6.76
C PHE A 86 -3.41 10.85 7.91
N SER A 87 -3.73 12.14 7.75
CA SER A 87 -3.59 13.19 8.79
C SER A 87 -4.93 13.50 9.45
N ILE A 88 -4.96 13.72 10.78
CA ILE A 88 -6.16 14.18 11.48
C ILE A 88 -6.63 15.56 11.01
N ASN A 89 -5.74 16.41 10.51
CA ASN A 89 -6.15 17.70 9.95
C ASN A 89 -7.09 17.58 8.74
N ASN A 90 -7.17 16.41 8.10
CA ASN A 90 -8.19 16.15 7.08
C ASN A 90 -9.61 15.92 7.65
N PHE A 91 -9.77 15.67 8.96
CA PHE A 91 -11.08 15.57 9.63
C PHE A 91 -11.72 16.93 9.91
N LYS A 92 -10.96 18.03 9.80
CA LYS A 92 -11.51 19.40 9.92
C LYS A 92 -12.30 19.83 8.67
N ARG A 93 -12.49 18.93 7.69
CA ARG A 93 -13.22 19.17 6.45
C ARG A 93 -14.71 18.87 6.61
N ARG A 94 -15.52 19.25 5.61
CA ARG A 94 -16.97 19.06 5.63
C ARG A 94 -17.33 17.58 5.88
N PRO A 95 -18.44 17.27 6.60
CA PRO A 95 -18.81 15.91 6.98
C PRO A 95 -18.84 14.91 5.80
N GLU A 96 -19.26 15.37 4.63
CA GLU A 96 -19.31 14.59 3.39
C GLU A 96 -17.92 14.15 2.90
N GLU A 97 -16.90 15.02 3.01
CA GLU A 97 -15.52 14.70 2.65
C GLU A 97 -14.89 13.71 3.64
N VAL A 98 -15.26 13.80 4.92
CA VAL A 98 -14.81 12.86 5.95
C VAL A 98 -15.37 11.47 5.65
N GLN A 99 -16.66 11.35 5.30
CA GLN A 99 -17.26 10.06 4.94
C GLN A 99 -16.63 9.46 3.68
N SER A 100 -16.41 10.25 2.64
CA SER A 100 -15.75 9.78 1.41
C SER A 100 -14.33 9.26 1.69
N THR A 101 -13.61 9.95 2.56
CA THR A 101 -12.27 9.52 2.98
C THR A 101 -12.31 8.23 3.78
N MET A 102 -13.28 8.06 4.68
CA MET A 102 -13.44 6.83 5.46
C MET A 102 -13.80 5.63 4.59
N ASN A 103 -14.70 5.82 3.62
CA ASN A 103 -15.02 4.78 2.65
C ASN A 103 -13.78 4.36 1.85
N LEU A 104 -12.94 5.34 1.46
CA LEU A 104 -11.67 5.06 0.80
C LEU A 104 -10.71 4.29 1.71
N ILE A 105 -10.58 4.66 2.99
CA ILE A 105 -9.75 3.91 3.95
C ILE A 105 -10.24 2.47 4.04
N GLN A 106 -11.55 2.25 4.19
CA GLN A 106 -12.13 0.92 4.26
C GLN A 106 -11.85 0.10 2.99
N GLU A 107 -12.07 0.67 1.80
CA GLU A 107 -11.78 0.02 0.52
C GLU A 107 -10.30 -0.43 0.43
N LYS A 108 -9.38 0.40 0.94
CA LYS A 108 -7.93 0.09 0.91
C LYS A 108 -7.56 -0.98 1.91
N ILE A 109 -8.16 -0.96 3.10
CA ILE A 109 -8.00 -2.02 4.11
C ILE A 109 -8.51 -3.34 3.56
N GLU A 110 -9.70 -3.35 2.95
CA GLU A 110 -10.29 -4.54 2.33
C GLU A 110 -9.41 -5.08 1.20
N GLY A 111 -8.92 -4.21 0.30
CA GLY A 111 -7.97 -4.61 -0.75
C GLY A 111 -6.59 -5.07 -0.24
N LEU A 112 -6.19 -4.69 0.98
CA LEU A 112 -5.01 -5.24 1.64
C LEU A 112 -5.26 -6.62 2.26
N ILE A 113 -6.52 -6.98 2.53
CA ILE A 113 -6.89 -8.25 3.20
C ILE A 113 -7.30 -9.33 2.19
N GLU A 114 -7.72 -8.95 0.98
CA GLU A 114 -8.07 -9.87 -0.09
C GLU A 114 -7.02 -11.00 -0.27
N GLU A 115 -7.46 -12.21 -0.59
CA GLU A 115 -6.59 -13.40 -0.68
C GLU A 115 -5.43 -13.23 -1.68
N GLU A 116 -5.65 -12.48 -2.76
CA GLU A 116 -4.61 -12.16 -3.76
C GLU A 116 -3.70 -10.99 -3.36
N SER A 117 -3.96 -10.36 -2.22
CA SER A 117 -3.19 -9.20 -1.77
C SER A 117 -1.73 -9.56 -1.49
N ILE A 118 -0.90 -8.53 -1.56
CA ILE A 118 0.52 -8.63 -1.19
C ILE A 118 0.71 -9.16 0.25
N VAL A 119 -0.28 -8.92 1.10
CA VAL A 119 -0.27 -9.28 2.52
C VAL A 119 -0.32 -10.79 2.69
N ASN A 120 -1.17 -11.47 1.93
CA ASN A 120 -1.26 -12.92 1.95
C ASN A 120 -0.14 -13.58 1.14
N ARG A 121 0.21 -13.01 -0.02
CA ARG A 121 1.24 -13.58 -0.90
C ARG A 121 2.66 -13.52 -0.33
N TYR A 122 2.99 -12.46 0.39
CA TYR A 122 4.35 -12.23 0.91
C TYR A 122 4.42 -12.32 2.44
N GLY A 123 3.33 -12.70 3.10
CA GLY A 123 3.28 -12.79 4.55
C GLY A 123 3.61 -11.45 5.20
N VAL A 124 2.90 -10.39 4.82
CA VAL A 124 2.99 -9.09 5.50
C VAL A 124 2.05 -9.11 6.69
N LYS A 125 2.50 -8.62 7.83
CA LYS A 125 1.70 -8.22 8.98
C LYS A 125 1.51 -6.72 8.90
N VAL A 126 0.27 -6.27 9.08
CA VAL A 126 -0.04 -4.84 9.02
C VAL A 126 -0.47 -4.40 10.42
N ASN A 127 0.02 -3.27 10.91
CA ASN A 127 -0.28 -2.69 12.21
C ASN A 127 -0.79 -1.26 11.97
N PHE A 128 -1.94 -0.91 12.53
CA PHE A 128 -2.43 0.47 12.52
C PHE A 128 -2.01 1.17 13.81
N ILE A 129 -1.47 2.38 13.70
CA ILE A 129 -0.97 3.20 14.80
C ILE A 129 -1.70 4.56 14.75
N GLY A 130 -2.34 4.96 15.85
CA GLY A 130 -3.10 6.23 16.00
C GLY A 130 -4.42 6.07 16.76
N ASP A 131 -5.24 7.12 16.88
CA ASP A 131 -6.59 7.03 17.49
C ASP A 131 -7.59 6.26 16.60
N LEU A 132 -7.56 4.93 16.70
CA LEU A 132 -8.44 4.04 15.95
C LEU A 132 -9.91 4.14 16.38
N ASN A 133 -10.22 4.77 17.53
CA ASN A 133 -11.61 4.94 17.97
C ASN A 133 -12.36 5.89 17.03
N ARG A 134 -11.68 6.87 16.45
CA ARG A 134 -12.26 7.80 15.46
C ARG A 134 -12.56 7.12 14.13
N ILE A 135 -11.75 6.13 13.73
CA ILE A 135 -11.99 5.33 12.53
C ILE A 135 -13.14 4.33 12.76
N ARG A 136 -13.23 3.76 13.96
CA ARG A 136 -14.30 2.81 14.37
C ARG A 136 -15.70 3.41 14.41
N GLN A 137 -15.84 4.72 14.61
CA GLN A 137 -17.16 5.37 14.69
C GLN A 137 -17.80 5.61 13.31
N VAL A 138 -17.03 5.57 12.22
CA VAL A 138 -17.49 6.00 10.88
C VAL A 138 -17.48 4.86 9.85
N GLY A 139 -16.76 3.77 10.09
CA GLY A 139 -16.72 2.57 9.24
C GLY A 139 -17.38 1.33 9.85
N SER A 140 -17.81 0.38 9.01
CA SER A 140 -18.44 -0.87 9.45
C SER A 140 -17.48 -1.73 10.28
N ARG A 141 -17.90 -2.11 11.51
CA ARG A 141 -17.12 -2.92 12.47
C ARG A 141 -16.53 -4.22 11.89
N THR A 142 -17.17 -4.81 10.87
CA THR A 142 -16.88 -6.17 10.37
C THR A 142 -15.62 -6.31 9.50
N GLY A 143 -15.13 -5.25 8.85
CA GLY A 143 -13.88 -5.30 8.07
C GLY A 143 -12.64 -5.24 8.96
N TYR A 144 -12.69 -4.39 9.98
CA TYR A 144 -11.60 -4.13 10.92
C TYR A 144 -11.37 -5.29 11.90
N ASP A 145 -12.46 -5.92 12.37
CA ASP A 145 -12.34 -7.04 13.31
C ASP A 145 -11.80 -8.31 12.61
N ARG A 146 -12.14 -8.54 11.32
CA ARG A 146 -11.54 -9.60 10.50
C ARG A 146 -10.04 -9.39 10.27
N TYR A 147 -9.63 -8.14 10.08
CA TYR A 147 -8.23 -7.76 9.94
C TYR A 147 -7.40 -8.06 11.19
N LEU A 148 -7.91 -7.71 12.38
CA LEU A 148 -7.20 -7.93 13.65
C LEU A 148 -6.93 -9.42 13.93
N ALA A 149 -7.81 -10.31 13.44
CA ALA A 149 -7.66 -11.75 13.59
C ALA A 149 -6.51 -12.37 12.77
N GLN A 150 -6.01 -11.70 11.72
CA GLN A 150 -4.99 -12.24 10.80
C GLN A 150 -3.52 -11.94 11.20
N LEU A 151 -3.29 -11.31 12.36
CA LEU A 151 -2.02 -10.66 12.72
C LEU A 151 -0.92 -11.54 13.38
N ALA A 152 -1.05 -12.86 13.39
CA ALA A 152 -0.06 -13.74 14.04
C ALA A 152 0.94 -14.38 13.03
N GLY A 153 2.25 -14.14 13.23
CA GLY A 153 3.33 -14.99 12.70
C GLY A 153 3.87 -14.71 11.27
N ARG A 154 3.97 -13.45 10.83
CA ARG A 154 4.31 -13.08 9.43
C ARG A 154 5.63 -12.29 9.30
N ALA A 155 6.20 -12.22 8.09
CA ALA A 155 7.62 -11.91 7.81
C ALA A 155 7.97 -10.42 7.61
N LEU A 156 7.01 -9.57 7.20
CA LEU A 156 7.20 -8.11 7.03
C LEU A 156 6.21 -7.36 7.90
N ASP A 157 6.66 -6.39 8.71
CA ASP A 157 5.80 -5.58 9.58
C ASP A 157 5.55 -4.19 8.97
N MET A 158 4.32 -3.96 8.49
CA MET A 158 3.88 -2.69 7.93
C MET A 158 3.13 -1.88 8.98
N HIS A 159 3.60 -0.68 9.31
CA HIS A 159 2.98 0.22 10.28
C HIS A 159 2.27 1.36 9.55
N CYS A 160 0.95 1.31 9.48
CA CYS A 160 0.12 2.41 9.00
C CYS A 160 -0.05 3.42 10.13
N VAL A 161 0.65 4.56 10.03
CA VAL A 161 0.59 5.61 11.05
C VAL A 161 -0.45 6.66 10.66
N HIS A 162 -1.34 6.93 11.59
CA HIS A 162 -2.28 8.02 11.66
C HIS A 162 -1.84 8.93 12.81
N VAL A 163 -1.47 10.17 12.52
CA VAL A 163 -0.92 11.09 13.53
C VAL A 163 -2.04 11.95 14.11
N ASP A 164 -2.18 11.87 15.43
CA ASP A 164 -2.86 12.82 16.31
C ASP A 164 -2.03 14.10 16.48
N GLU A 165 -2.69 15.24 16.32
CA GLU A 165 -2.40 16.48 17.06
C GLU A 165 -3.69 16.95 17.74
#